data_AF-A0A933CVZ6-F1
#
_entry.id   AF-A0A933CVZ6-F1
#
_cell.length_a   1.000
_cell.length_b   1.000
_cell.length_c   1.000
_cell.angle_alpha   90.00
_cell.angle_beta   90.00
_cell.angle_gamma   90.00
#
_symmetry.space_group_name_H-M   'P 1'
#
loop_
_entity.id
_entity.type
_entity.pdbx_description
1 polymer ?
#
loop_
_entity_poly.entity_id
_entity_poly.type
_entity_poly.pdbx_seq_one_letter_code
_entity_poly.pdbx_strand_id
1 'polypeptide(L)'
;MKESIVKDKSYSFALRIICTVRLLRKQREYEFARQLFRSGTGIGANVEEALAGISRRDFAAKRGIASKEACETHYWLRLLRDSQILATDQIASMVMAAEELLRILTAIVKTTQTDRSKLTPQTNKSELEPQKSKLKTKD
;
A
#
# COMPACT_ATOMS: atom_id res chain seq x y z
N MET A 1 0.79 -22.96 -4.35
CA MET A 1 1.09 -21.50 -4.40
C MET A 1 -0.07 -20.79 -3.73
N LYS A 2 0.17 -19.98 -2.70
CA LYS A 2 -0.87 -19.16 -2.07
C LYS A 2 -1.27 -18.13 -3.13
N GLU A 3 -2.37 -18.36 -3.83
CA GLU A 3 -2.98 -17.31 -4.65
C GLU A 3 -3.02 -16.05 -3.77
N SER A 4 -2.56 -14.94 -4.32
CA SER A 4 -2.43 -13.70 -3.57
C SER A 4 -3.87 -13.27 -3.26
N ILE A 5 -4.46 -13.70 -2.14
CA ILE A 5 -5.84 -13.41 -1.71
C ILE A 5 -6.20 -11.93 -1.90
N VAL A 6 -5.23 -11.05 -1.70
CA VAL A 6 -5.34 -9.61 -1.89
C VAL A 6 -5.54 -9.18 -3.36
N LYS A 7 -5.04 -9.95 -4.34
CA LYS A 7 -5.27 -9.77 -5.79
C LYS A 7 -6.73 -9.99 -6.13
N ASP A 8 -7.29 -11.14 -5.73
CA ASP A 8 -8.68 -11.47 -6.07
C ASP A 8 -9.67 -10.57 -5.34
N LYS A 9 -9.37 -10.24 -4.07
CA LYS A 9 -10.12 -9.26 -3.28
C LYS A 9 -10.06 -7.86 -3.89
N SER A 10 -8.87 -7.38 -4.28
CA SER A 10 -8.73 -6.03 -4.86
C SER A 10 -9.40 -5.92 -6.22
N TYR A 11 -9.34 -6.96 -7.05
CA TYR A 11 -10.04 -7.02 -8.33
C TYR A 11 -11.56 -6.99 -8.16
N SER A 12 -12.10 -7.86 -7.28
CA SER A 12 -13.53 -7.89 -6.97
C SER A 12 -14.01 -6.56 -6.39
N PHE A 13 -13.19 -5.93 -5.55
CA PHE A 13 -13.48 -4.62 -4.99
C PHE A 13 -13.47 -3.51 -6.05
N ALA A 14 -12.53 -3.54 -7.02
CA ALA A 14 -12.49 -2.59 -8.11
C ALA A 14 -13.75 -2.63 -8.98
N LEU A 15 -14.32 -3.81 -9.24
CA LEU A 15 -15.61 -3.94 -9.95
C LEU A 15 -16.74 -3.24 -9.18
N ARG A 16 -16.79 -3.39 -7.85
CA ARG A 16 -17.78 -2.72 -7.01
C ARG A 16 -17.59 -1.20 -7.03
N ILE A 17 -16.34 -0.72 -6.98
CA ILE A 17 -16.01 0.72 -7.13
C ILE A 17 -16.54 1.26 -8.47
N ILE A 18 -16.34 0.54 -9.57
CA ILE A 18 -16.84 0.95 -10.88
C ILE A 18 -18.37 1.11 -10.87
N CYS A 19 -19.10 0.18 -10.24
CA CYS A 19 -20.55 0.30 -10.09
C CYS A 19 -20.94 1.52 -9.24
N THR A 20 -20.30 1.74 -8.10
CA THR A 20 -20.55 2.91 -7.23
C THR A 20 -20.26 4.23 -7.95
N VAL A 21 -19.16 4.32 -8.69
CA VAL A 21 -18.79 5.50 -9.48
C VAL A 21 -19.82 5.79 -10.57
N ARG A 22 -20.38 4.76 -11.21
CA ARG A 22 -21.47 4.95 -12.18
C ARG A 22 -22.73 5.55 -11.53
N LEU A 23 -23.06 5.13 -10.31
CA LEU A 23 -24.17 5.70 -9.54
C LEU A 23 -23.91 7.17 -9.18
N LEU A 24 -22.73 7.47 -8.62
CA LEU A 24 -22.34 8.84 -8.25
C LEU A 24 -22.39 9.80 -9.46
N ARG A 25 -21.91 9.36 -10.62
CA ARG A 25 -21.99 10.15 -11.87
C ARG A 25 -23.44 10.42 -12.30
N LYS A 26 -24.34 9.45 -12.14
CA LYS A 26 -25.79 9.66 -12.42
C LYS A 26 -26.40 10.68 -11.47
N GLN A 27 -25.94 10.71 -10.22
CA GLN A 27 -26.34 11.69 -9.20
C GLN A 27 -25.61 13.04 -9.34
N ARG A 28 -24.72 13.19 -10.33
CA ARG A 28 -23.89 14.39 -10.56
C ARG A 28 -22.85 14.67 -9.45
N GLU A 29 -22.49 13.65 -8.69
CA GLU A 29 -21.45 13.69 -7.65
C GLU A 29 -20.05 13.45 -8.28
N TYR A 30 -19.61 14.37 -9.14
CA TYR A 30 -18.45 14.14 -10.02
C TYR A 30 -17.11 14.13 -9.27
N GLU A 31 -16.97 14.95 -8.24
CA GLU A 31 -15.77 15.10 -7.42
C GLU A 31 -15.51 13.82 -6.65
N PHE A 32 -16.54 13.29 -5.97
CA PHE A 32 -16.48 11.99 -5.30
C PHE A 32 -16.23 10.86 -6.29
N ALA A 33 -16.96 10.83 -7.41
CA ALA A 33 -16.80 9.82 -8.44
C ALA A 33 -15.36 9.75 -8.97
N ARG A 34 -14.73 10.92 -9.19
CA ARG A 34 -13.34 11.00 -9.69
C ARG A 34 -12.35 10.49 -8.66
N GLN A 35 -12.45 10.95 -7.42
CA GLN A 35 -11.54 10.55 -6.35
C GLN A 35 -11.67 9.06 -6.02
N LEU A 36 -12.90 8.56 -5.91
CA LEU A 36 -13.18 7.17 -5.60
C LEU A 36 -12.76 6.23 -6.75
N PHE A 37 -12.97 6.62 -8.01
CA PHE A 37 -12.53 5.81 -9.14
C PHE A 37 -11.01 5.66 -9.15
N ARG A 38 -10.27 6.78 -9.05
CA ARG A 38 -8.80 6.78 -9.08
C ARG A 38 -8.23 5.94 -7.94
N SER A 39 -8.62 6.26 -6.71
CA SER A 39 -8.09 5.56 -5.52
C SER A 39 -8.55 4.10 -5.47
N GLY A 40 -9.84 3.83 -5.67
CA GLY A 40 -10.40 2.49 -5.50
C GLY A 40 -9.96 1.47 -6.55
N THR A 41 -9.83 1.88 -7.82
CA THR A 41 -9.31 0.98 -8.88
C THR A 41 -7.78 0.87 -8.85
N GLY A 42 -7.10 1.93 -8.39
CA GLY A 42 -5.65 1.95 -8.21
C GLY A 42 -5.15 0.81 -7.31
N ILE A 43 -5.90 0.46 -6.25
CA ILE A 43 -5.52 -0.61 -5.32
C ILE A 43 -5.22 -1.91 -6.08
N GLY A 44 -6.13 -2.30 -6.97
CA GLY A 44 -5.97 -3.51 -7.79
C GLY A 44 -4.82 -3.37 -8.77
N ALA A 45 -4.74 -2.24 -9.49
CA ALA A 45 -3.69 -1.98 -10.46
C ALA A 45 -2.28 -2.07 -9.84
N ASN A 46 -2.05 -1.42 -8.69
CA ASN A 46 -0.76 -1.48 -8.00
C ASN A 46 -0.47 -2.86 -7.40
N VAL A 47 -1.49 -3.65 -7.04
CA VAL A 47 -1.29 -5.04 -6.62
C VAL A 47 -0.82 -5.92 -7.79
N GLU A 48 -1.43 -5.78 -8.96
CA GLU A 48 -1.03 -6.50 -10.17
C GLU A 48 0.40 -6.10 -10.59
N GLU A 49 0.70 -4.81 -10.61
CA GLU A 49 2.06 -4.31 -10.90
C GLU A 49 3.09 -4.83 -9.89
N ALA A 50 2.76 -4.91 -8.60
CA ALA A 50 3.65 -5.50 -7.61
C ALA A 50 3.96 -6.97 -7.95
N LEU A 51 2.96 -7.75 -8.35
CA LEU A 51 3.13 -9.17 -8.68
C LEU A 51 3.93 -9.37 -9.97
N ALA A 52 3.86 -8.44 -10.92
CA ALA A 52 4.68 -8.41 -12.13
C ALA A 52 6.06 -7.75 -11.93
N GLY A 53 6.35 -7.25 -10.72
CA GLY A 53 7.56 -6.48 -10.43
C GLY A 53 8.85 -7.29 -10.60
N ILE A 54 9.88 -6.63 -11.13
CA ILE A 54 11.17 -7.27 -11.46
C ILE A 54 12.14 -7.39 -10.26
N SER A 55 11.81 -6.75 -9.13
CA SER A 55 12.65 -6.79 -7.93
C SER A 55 11.83 -6.72 -6.65
N ARG A 56 12.41 -7.19 -5.53
CA ARG A 56 11.78 -7.03 -4.19
C ARG A 56 11.53 -5.57 -3.81
N ARG A 57 12.38 -4.64 -4.27
CA ARG A 57 12.21 -3.20 -4.01
C ARG A 57 10.99 -2.66 -4.75
N ASP A 58 10.83 -3.05 -6.01
CA ASP A 58 9.69 -2.67 -6.83
C ASP A 58 8.38 -3.25 -6.26
N PHE A 59 8.39 -4.53 -5.89
CA PHE A 59 7.29 -5.16 -5.16
C PHE A 59 6.90 -4.37 -3.90
N ALA A 60 7.87 -4.00 -3.06
CA ALA A 60 7.63 -3.23 -1.84
C ALA A 60 7.05 -1.83 -2.12
N ALA A 61 7.57 -1.15 -3.14
CA ALA A 61 7.11 0.18 -3.54
C ALA A 61 5.65 0.13 -4.01
N LYS A 62 5.30 -0.80 -4.90
CA LYS A 62 3.94 -0.95 -5.44
C LYS A 62 2.93 -1.37 -4.37
N ARG A 63 3.29 -2.28 -3.46
CA ARG A 63 2.46 -2.60 -2.28
C ARG A 63 2.24 -1.39 -1.37
N GLY A 64 3.26 -0.54 -1.21
CA GLY A 64 3.16 0.72 -0.48
C GLY A 64 2.17 1.70 -1.10
N ILE A 65 2.17 1.82 -2.43
CA ILE A 65 1.22 2.66 -3.17
C ILE A 65 -0.20 2.11 -3.03
N ALA A 66 -0.40 0.81 -3.25
CA ALA A 66 -1.70 0.16 -3.07
C ALA A 66 -2.27 0.38 -1.65
N SER A 67 -1.41 0.33 -0.62
CA SER A 67 -1.82 0.61 0.76
C SER A 67 -2.28 2.06 0.97
N LYS A 68 -1.64 3.03 0.31
CA LYS A 68 -2.05 4.44 0.36
C LYS A 68 -3.39 4.65 -0.33
N GLU A 69 -3.58 4.04 -1.49
CA GLU A 69 -4.84 4.09 -2.23
C GLU A 69 -6.00 3.43 -1.47
N ALA A 70 -5.74 2.33 -0.75
CA ALA A 70 -6.74 1.69 0.12
C ALA A 70 -7.15 2.61 1.28
N CYS A 71 -6.19 3.33 1.87
CA CYS A 71 -6.45 4.31 2.92
C CYS A 71 -7.31 5.47 2.38
N GLU A 72 -6.93 6.03 1.23
CA GLU A 72 -7.67 7.11 0.57
C GLU A 72 -9.10 6.66 0.20
N THR A 73 -9.24 5.47 -0.38
CA THR A 73 -10.55 4.90 -0.75
C THR A 73 -11.45 4.72 0.47
N HIS A 74 -10.91 4.18 1.57
CA HIS A 74 -11.65 4.00 2.81
C HIS A 74 -12.13 5.35 3.38
N TYR A 75 -11.30 6.40 3.29
CA TYR A 75 -11.69 7.75 3.67
C TYR A 75 -12.86 8.28 2.82
N TRP A 76 -12.78 8.18 1.49
CA TRP A 76 -13.86 8.64 0.60
C TRP A 76 -15.17 7.89 0.81
N LEU A 77 -15.13 6.57 1.04
CA LEU A 77 -16.33 5.78 1.32
C LEU A 77 -16.99 6.16 2.64
N ARG A 78 -16.19 6.50 3.68
CA ARG A 78 -16.74 7.03 4.93
C ARG A 78 -17.38 8.39 4.73
N LEU A 79 -16.77 9.29 3.96
CA LEU A 79 -17.37 10.59 3.65
C LEU A 79 -18.71 10.43 2.93
N LEU A 80 -18.80 9.54 1.93
CA LEU A 80 -20.04 9.26 1.21
C LEU A 80 -21.15 8.72 2.13
N ARG A 81 -20.79 7.89 3.10
CA ARG A 81 -21.71 7.39 4.12
C ARG A 81 -22.18 8.49 5.06
N ASP A 82 -21.24 9.23 5.63
CA ASP A 82 -21.51 10.18 6.72
C ASP A 82 -22.17 11.47 6.20
N SER A 83 -21.98 11.80 4.91
CA SER A 83 -22.69 12.87 4.20
C SER A 83 -24.06 12.47 3.64
N GLN A 84 -24.46 11.20 3.79
CA GLN A 84 -25.74 10.66 3.32
C GLN A 84 -25.96 10.78 1.79
N ILE A 85 -24.90 10.96 1.00
CA ILE A 85 -24.96 10.96 -0.47
C ILE A 85 -25.40 9.58 -1.00
N LEU A 86 -24.92 8.52 -0.34
CA LEU A 86 -25.31 7.14 -0.60
C LEU A 86 -25.96 6.54 0.63
N ALA A 87 -26.96 5.68 0.41
CA ALA A 87 -27.66 5.00 1.50
C ALA A 87 -26.69 4.15 2.32
N THR A 88 -26.85 4.19 3.65
CA THR A 88 -25.89 3.59 4.60
C THR A 88 -25.73 2.08 4.40
N ASP A 89 -26.82 1.39 4.09
CA ASP A 89 -26.86 -0.03 3.78
C ASP A 89 -26.04 -0.37 2.52
N GLN A 90 -26.14 0.46 1.49
CA GLN A 90 -25.43 0.27 0.22
C GLN A 90 -23.91 0.45 0.38
N ILE A 91 -23.47 1.38 1.24
CA ILE A 91 -22.06 1.74 1.38
C ILE A 91 -21.35 1.00 2.53
N ALA A 92 -22.06 0.53 3.56
CA ALA A 92 -21.43 -0.11 4.73
C ALA A 92 -20.56 -1.32 4.33
N SER A 93 -21.08 -2.16 3.43
CA SER A 93 -20.32 -3.31 2.91
C SER A 93 -19.10 -2.91 2.07
N MET A 94 -19.08 -1.72 1.49
CA MET A 94 -17.93 -1.17 0.75
C MET A 94 -16.87 -0.66 1.72
N VAL A 95 -17.29 0.05 2.78
CA VAL A 95 -16.38 0.54 3.83
C VAL A 95 -15.64 -0.63 4.48
N MET A 96 -16.35 -1.70 4.86
CA MET A 96 -15.74 -2.88 5.45
C MET A 96 -14.74 -3.57 4.51
N ALA A 97 -15.08 -3.69 3.21
CA ALA A 97 -14.17 -4.28 2.23
C ALA A 97 -12.90 -3.43 2.01
N ALA A 98 -13.05 -2.10 1.99
CA ALA A 98 -11.90 -1.19 1.90
C ALA A 98 -11.00 -1.28 3.14
N GLU A 99 -11.60 -1.38 4.33
CA GLU A 99 -10.86 -1.56 5.58
C GLU A 99 -10.12 -2.91 5.63
N GLU A 100 -10.76 -3.99 5.18
CA GLU A 100 -10.12 -5.30 5.06
C GLU A 100 -8.87 -5.23 4.14
N LEU A 101 -9.03 -4.67 2.94
CA LEU A 101 -7.92 -4.48 2.00
C LEU A 101 -6.80 -3.62 2.60
N LEU A 102 -7.15 -2.53 3.29
CA LEU A 102 -6.18 -1.68 3.98
C LEU A 102 -5.38 -2.45 5.03
N ARG A 103 -6.04 -3.25 5.87
CA ARG A 103 -5.37 -4.07 6.90
C ARG A 103 -4.42 -5.08 6.27
N ILE A 104 -4.86 -5.79 5.23
CA ILE A 104 -4.04 -6.77 4.51
C ILE A 104 -2.81 -6.10 3.88
N LEU A 105 -3.01 -5.00 3.14
CA LEU A 105 -1.92 -4.29 2.47
C LEU A 105 -0.94 -3.68 3.46
N THR A 106 -1.43 -3.10 4.55
CA THR A 106 -0.58 -2.55 5.63
C THR A 106 0.28 -3.64 6.27
N ALA A 107 -0.29 -4.83 6.52
CA ALA A 107 0.46 -5.97 7.05
C ALA A 107 1.56 -6.41 6.08
N ILE A 108 1.24 -6.54 4.78
CA ILE A 108 2.22 -6.88 3.74
C ILE A 108 3.37 -5.87 3.69
N VAL A 109 3.06 -4.57 3.73
CA VAL A 109 4.07 -3.50 3.72
C VAL A 109 4.98 -3.59 4.94
N LYS A 110 4.42 -3.79 6.14
CA LYS A 110 5.21 -3.92 7.38
C LYS A 110 6.15 -5.12 7.31
N THR A 111 5.66 -6.29 6.91
CA THR A 111 6.50 -7.50 6.79
C THR A 111 7.61 -7.30 5.77
N THR A 112 7.32 -6.69 4.62
CA THR A 112 8.31 -6.44 3.58
C THR A 112 9.41 -5.47 4.03
N GLN A 113 9.11 -4.52 4.92
CA GLN A 113 10.09 -3.60 5.51
C GLN A 113 10.95 -4.27 6.58
N THR A 114 10.37 -5.11 7.43
CA THR A 114 11.13 -5.86 8.46
C THR A 114 12.11 -6.85 7.85
N ASP A 115 11.78 -7.48 6.71
CA ASP A 115 12.74 -8.34 6.02
C ASP A 115 13.93 -7.54 5.46
N ARG A 116 13.75 -6.25 5.15
CA ARG A 116 14.83 -5.36 4.68
C ARG A 116 15.83 -5.00 5.78
N SER A 117 15.39 -4.86 7.05
CA SER A 117 16.29 -4.56 8.16
C SER A 117 17.17 -5.75 8.58
N LYS A 118 16.80 -6.98 8.17
CA LYS A 118 17.64 -8.17 8.36
C LYS A 118 18.77 -8.31 7.30
N LEU A 119 18.75 -7.47 6.26
CA LEU A 119 19.69 -7.49 5.13
C LEU A 119 20.77 -6.41 5.22
N THR A 120 20.84 -5.61 6.30
CA THR A 120 21.97 -4.69 6.50
C THR A 120 23.24 -5.50 6.77
N PRO A 121 24.34 -5.30 6.01
CA PRO A 121 25.61 -5.92 6.33
C PRO A 121 26.04 -5.47 7.73
N GLN A 122 26.38 -6.42 8.60
CA GLN A 122 27.14 -6.10 9.80
C GLN A 122 28.46 -5.49 9.33
N THR A 123 28.61 -4.17 9.47
CA THR A 123 29.90 -3.52 9.27
C THR A 123 30.84 -4.10 10.33
N ASN A 124 31.79 -4.93 9.91
CA ASN A 124 32.82 -5.47 10.79
C ASN A 124 33.57 -4.31 11.46
N LYS A 125 33.42 -4.17 12.78
CA LYS A 125 34.18 -3.25 13.64
C LYS A 125 35.62 -3.73 13.87
N SER A 126 36.37 -4.08 12.82
CA SER A 126 37.75 -4.56 12.96
C SER A 126 38.82 -3.67 12.31
N GLU A 127 38.49 -2.47 11.84
CA GLU A 127 39.50 -1.50 11.39
C GLU A 127 39.49 -0.25 12.27
N LEU A 128 40.05 -0.39 13.47
CA LEU A 128 40.51 0.72 14.29
C LEU A 128 41.68 0.19 15.13
N GLU A 129 42.90 0.22 14.56
CA GLU A 129 44.11 0.28 15.37
C GLU A 129 44.99 1.46 14.97
N PRO A 130 45.58 2.17 15.96
CA PRO A 130 46.37 3.37 15.73
C PRO A 130 47.82 3.02 15.41
N GLN A 131 48.36 3.55 14.31
CA GLN A 131 49.79 3.48 14.04
C GLN A 131 50.56 4.36 15.04
N LYS A 132 51.10 3.73 16.09
CA LYS A 132 52.26 4.25 16.85
C LYS A 132 53.52 3.72 16.19
N SER A 133 54.32 4.58 15.56
CA SER A 133 55.73 4.27 15.27
C SER A 133 56.61 5.27 16.02
N LYS A 134 57.37 4.73 16.98
CA LYS A 134 58.51 5.38 17.65
C LYS A 134 59.77 5.01 16.87
N LEU A 135 60.58 5.98 16.48
CA LEU A 135 62.04 5.84 16.31
C LEU A 135 62.65 7.04 17.06
N LYS A 136 62.99 6.89 18.35
CA LYS A 136 64.31 6.53 18.88
C LYS A 136 65.48 7.30 18.25
N THR A 137 65.99 8.21 19.07
CA THR A 137 67.31 8.85 19.12
C THR A 137 68.49 7.88 18.97
N LYS A 138 69.59 8.39 18.39
CA LYS A 138 71.03 8.08 18.52
C LYS A 138 71.74 8.99 17.49
N ASP A 139 72.81 9.72 17.71
CA ASP A 139 73.70 10.03 18.83
C ASP A 139 74.20 11.48 18.60
#